data_AF-A0A971A8M6-F1
#
_entry.id   AF-A0A971A8M6-F1
#
_cell.length_a   1.000
_cell.length_b   1.000
_cell.length_c   1.000
_cell.angle_alpha   90.00
_cell.angle_beta   90.00
_cell.angle_gamma   90.00
#
_symmetry.space_group_name_H-M   'P 1'
#
loop_
_entity.id
_entity.type
_entity.pdbx_description
1 polymer ?
#
loop_
_entity_poly.entity_id
_entity_poly.type
_entity_poly.pdbx_seq_one_letter_code
_entity_poly.pdbx_strand_id
1 'polypeptide(L)'
;MFKLAMMSLSSMFDFVVSLVIDSLFSASSEKRQKRKLSQEWKKEKEKRHLQRNYRKQKREVISKYGIPEFDLVLKEQSLADEIIVFGRTRRVMILGKMYSFSDFSSCTYTDNQRILKGEAAFVGKLNNSELPSFSGLEFDSYNTTKFERSSISNKEIITHNYNLIIKLSDSSASVIKIPLGSNMDKVNELLEVINSIISFNSQPDFSQIKEVVSWSS
;
A
#
# COMPACT_ATOMS: atom_id res chain seq x y z
N MET A 1 63.14 -11.88 -26.62
CA MET A 1 62.51 -13.15 -26.16
C MET A 1 61.01 -13.06 -26.34
N PHE A 2 60.49 -13.32 -27.55
CA PHE A 2 59.07 -13.53 -27.80
C PHE A 2 58.89 -14.98 -28.25
N LYS A 3 58.35 -15.81 -27.37
CA LYS A 3 58.07 -17.23 -27.63
C LYS A 3 56.71 -17.31 -28.33
N LEU A 4 56.63 -16.86 -29.59
CA LEU A 4 55.58 -17.34 -30.50
C LEU A 4 55.97 -18.77 -30.90
N ALA A 5 55.77 -19.70 -29.97
CA ALA A 5 55.87 -21.12 -30.26
C ALA A 5 54.78 -21.48 -31.28
N MET A 6 55.14 -22.32 -32.26
CA MET A 6 54.22 -22.90 -33.24
C MET A 6 52.92 -23.36 -32.57
N MET A 7 51.85 -22.57 -32.72
CA MET A 7 50.50 -23.00 -32.43
C MET A 7 49.97 -23.70 -33.69
N SER A 8 49.44 -24.91 -33.51
CA SER A 8 48.67 -25.61 -34.54
C SER A 8 47.58 -24.69 -35.11
N LEU A 9 47.29 -24.78 -36.41
CA LEU A 9 46.23 -23.99 -37.05
C LEU A 9 44.88 -24.09 -36.30
N SER A 10 44.60 -25.25 -35.68
CA SER A 10 43.42 -25.47 -34.85
C SER A 10 43.40 -24.62 -33.59
N SER A 11 44.52 -24.50 -32.87
CA SER A 11 44.58 -23.74 -31.62
C SER A 11 44.63 -22.22 -31.86
N MET A 12 45.12 -21.77 -33.02
CA MET A 12 44.96 -20.38 -33.43
C MET A 12 43.50 -20.02 -33.70
N PHE A 13 42.74 -20.93 -34.32
CA PHE A 13 41.33 -20.69 -34.59
C PHE A 13 40.51 -20.57 -33.30
N ASP A 14 40.74 -21.48 -32.34
CA ASP A 14 40.06 -21.45 -31.03
C ASP A 14 40.36 -20.15 -30.26
N PHE A 15 41.59 -19.65 -30.32
CA PHE A 15 41.98 -18.40 -29.68
C PHE A 15 41.27 -17.17 -30.28
N VAL A 16 41.16 -17.12 -31.61
CA VAL A 16 40.45 -16.05 -32.31
C VAL A 16 38.95 -16.11 -32.00
N VAL A 17 38.36 -17.31 -31.98
CA VAL A 17 36.96 -17.50 -31.64
C VAL A 17 36.67 -17.05 -30.19
N SER A 18 37.54 -17.39 -29.23
CA SER A 18 37.41 -16.93 -27.85
C SER A 18 37.42 -15.40 -27.75
N LEU A 19 38.38 -14.73 -28.40
CA LEU A 19 38.47 -13.26 -28.42
C LEU A 19 37.23 -12.59 -29.01
N VAL A 20 36.65 -13.17 -30.06
CA VAL A 20 35.43 -12.65 -30.70
C VAL A 20 34.22 -12.82 -29.77
N ILE A 21 34.10 -13.98 -29.10
CA ILE A 21 33.02 -14.23 -28.13
C ILE A 21 33.15 -13.28 -26.92
N ASP A 22 34.34 -13.12 -26.37
CA ASP A 22 34.60 -12.22 -25.23
C ASP A 22 34.30 -10.76 -25.59
N SER A 23 34.68 -10.32 -26.79
CA SER A 23 34.35 -9.00 -27.35
C SER A 23 32.85 -8.78 -27.49
N LEU A 24 32.12 -9.75 -28.04
CA LEU A 24 30.66 -9.71 -28.19
C LEU A 24 29.95 -9.68 -26.83
N PHE A 25 30.44 -10.45 -25.86
CA PHE A 25 29.86 -10.51 -24.51
C PHE A 25 30.11 -9.22 -23.73
N SER A 26 31.31 -8.64 -23.86
CA SER A 26 31.66 -7.34 -23.27
C SER A 26 30.85 -6.19 -23.89
N ALA A 27 30.72 -6.14 -25.22
CA ALA A 27 29.91 -5.13 -25.91
C ALA A 27 28.41 -5.25 -25.57
N SER A 28 27.92 -6.48 -25.36
CA SER A 28 26.56 -6.77 -24.90
C SER A 28 26.31 -6.29 -23.47
N SER A 29 27.23 -6.58 -22.55
CA SER A 29 27.12 -6.21 -21.13
C SER A 29 27.21 -4.69 -20.94
N GLU A 30 28.09 -4.02 -21.69
CA GLU A 30 28.26 -2.56 -21.64
C GLU A 30 27.01 -1.83 -22.19
N LYS A 31 26.42 -2.31 -23.28
CA LYS A 31 25.12 -1.80 -23.79
C LYS A 31 24.00 -2.00 -22.79
N ARG A 32 23.95 -3.15 -22.10
CA ARG A 32 22.94 -3.43 -21.07
C ARG A 32 23.12 -2.53 -19.86
N GLN A 33 24.36 -2.26 -19.45
CA GLN A 33 24.68 -1.36 -18.34
C GLN A 33 24.37 0.10 -18.67
N LYS A 34 24.71 0.57 -19.88
CA LYS A 34 24.32 1.91 -20.37
C LYS A 34 22.81 2.10 -20.43
N ARG A 35 22.05 1.06 -20.85
CA ARG A 35 20.58 1.08 -20.83
C ARG A 35 20.01 1.14 -19.42
N LYS A 36 20.54 0.34 -18.48
CA LYS A 36 20.13 0.36 -17.06
C LYS A 36 20.38 1.73 -16.43
N LEU A 37 21.59 2.27 -16.58
CA LEU A 37 21.94 3.61 -16.11
C LEU A 37 20.98 4.64 -16.74
N SER A 38 20.80 4.65 -18.06
CA SER A 38 19.89 5.60 -18.71
C SER A 38 18.44 5.52 -18.17
N GLN A 39 17.95 4.31 -17.87
CA GLN A 39 16.64 4.11 -17.24
C GLN A 39 16.60 4.62 -15.79
N GLU A 40 17.64 4.36 -15.00
CA GLU A 40 17.77 4.87 -13.63
C GLU A 40 17.82 6.39 -13.61
N TRP A 41 18.64 7.00 -14.47
CA TRP A 41 18.71 8.45 -14.64
C TRP A 41 17.37 9.07 -15.06
N LYS A 42 16.60 8.40 -15.94
CA LYS A 42 15.25 8.84 -16.32
C LYS A 42 14.28 8.78 -15.13
N LYS A 43 14.26 7.66 -14.40
CA LYS A 43 13.42 7.48 -13.20
C LYS A 43 13.76 8.51 -12.10
N GLU A 44 15.04 8.75 -11.88
CA GLU A 44 15.54 9.74 -10.92
C GLU A 44 15.09 11.16 -11.31
N LYS A 45 15.22 11.52 -12.59
CA LYS A 45 14.78 12.83 -13.11
C LYS A 45 13.26 13.00 -12.98
N GLU A 46 12.49 11.96 -13.28
CA GLU A 46 11.04 11.96 -13.14
C GLU A 46 10.61 12.10 -11.67
N LYS A 47 11.23 11.35 -10.76
CA LYS A 47 10.99 11.47 -9.31
C LYS A 47 11.28 12.88 -8.80
N ARG A 48 12.40 13.49 -9.22
CA ARG A 48 12.73 14.87 -8.85
C ARG A 48 11.73 15.87 -9.41
N HIS A 49 11.24 15.65 -10.63
CA HIS A 49 10.22 16.51 -11.25
C HIS A 49 8.89 16.43 -10.48
N LEU A 50 8.42 15.21 -10.17
CA LEU A 50 7.22 14.98 -9.36
C LEU A 50 7.34 15.64 -7.99
N GLN A 51 8.46 15.43 -7.30
CA GLN A 51 8.70 16.03 -5.99
C GLN A 51 8.70 17.57 -6.04
N ARG A 52 9.31 18.18 -7.07
CA ARG A 52 9.30 19.65 -7.24
C ARG A 52 7.89 20.17 -7.49
N ASN A 53 7.13 19.51 -8.36
CA ASN A 53 5.76 19.90 -8.67
C ASN A 53 4.87 19.79 -7.42
N TYR A 54 4.95 18.66 -6.72
CA TYR A 54 4.27 18.46 -5.43
C TYR A 54 4.60 19.57 -4.42
N ARG A 55 5.88 19.88 -4.21
CA ARG A 55 6.31 20.95 -3.29
C ARG A 55 5.84 22.34 -3.72
N LYS A 56 5.70 22.60 -5.02
CA LYS A 56 5.20 23.87 -5.54
C LYS A 56 3.70 23.98 -5.24
N GLN A 57 2.92 22.99 -5.64
CA GLN A 57 1.48 22.95 -5.40
C GLN A 57 1.14 22.98 -3.91
N LYS A 58 1.85 22.22 -3.06
CA LYS A 58 1.61 22.20 -1.61
C LYS A 58 1.87 23.58 -0.99
N ARG A 59 2.92 24.28 -1.42
CA ARG A 59 3.17 25.66 -0.99
C ARG A 59 2.08 26.63 -1.44
N GLU A 60 1.56 26.47 -2.66
CA GLU A 60 0.44 27.30 -3.14
C GLU A 60 -0.81 27.09 -2.27
N VAL A 61 -1.16 25.84 -1.95
CA VAL A 61 -2.30 25.53 -1.06
C VAL A 61 -2.07 26.12 0.33
N ILE A 62 -0.90 25.92 0.94
CA ILE A 62 -0.57 26.48 2.27
C ILE A 62 -0.57 28.01 2.25
N SER A 63 -0.07 28.64 1.18
CA SER A 63 -0.08 30.10 1.07
C SER A 63 -1.50 30.67 0.98
N LYS A 64 -2.44 29.90 0.41
CA LYS A 64 -3.83 30.31 0.21
C LYS A 64 -4.70 30.08 1.44
N TYR A 65 -4.53 28.95 2.13
CA TYR A 65 -5.41 28.53 3.23
C TYR A 65 -4.75 28.58 4.62
N GLY A 66 -3.46 28.90 4.67
CA GLY A 66 -2.68 28.99 5.90
C GLY A 66 -1.98 27.69 6.28
N ILE A 67 -1.45 27.65 7.50
CA ILE A 67 -0.77 26.48 8.06
C ILE A 67 -1.82 25.39 8.34
N PRO A 68 -1.62 24.16 7.86
CA PRO A 68 -2.53 23.05 8.13
C PRO A 68 -2.43 22.62 9.60
N GLU A 69 -3.59 22.31 10.18
CA GLU A 69 -3.69 21.75 11.54
C GLU A 69 -3.57 20.23 11.52
N PHE A 70 -3.96 19.60 10.41
CA PHE A 70 -3.84 18.18 10.18
C PHE A 70 -3.41 17.91 8.74
N ASP A 71 -2.51 16.94 8.56
CA ASP A 71 -1.93 16.59 7.26
C ASP A 71 -1.63 15.09 7.22
N LEU A 72 -2.37 14.35 6.39
CA LEU A 72 -2.23 12.91 6.21
C LEU A 72 -1.91 12.58 4.75
N VAL A 73 -0.69 12.08 4.54
CA VAL A 73 -0.20 11.60 3.24
C VAL A 73 -0.54 10.12 3.07
N LEU A 74 -1.41 9.80 2.11
CA LEU A 74 -1.74 8.40 1.77
C LEU A 74 -0.74 7.82 0.78
N LYS A 75 -0.26 8.63 -0.16
CA LYS A 75 0.76 8.25 -1.14
C LYS A 75 1.81 9.34 -1.28
N GLU A 76 3.07 8.93 -1.32
CA GLU A 76 4.18 9.87 -1.45
C GLU A 76 4.07 10.73 -2.72
N GLN A 77 4.36 12.03 -2.57
CA GLN A 77 4.52 13.00 -3.67
C GLN A 77 3.25 13.24 -4.50
N SER A 78 2.07 13.00 -3.94
CA SER A 78 0.78 13.18 -4.61
C SER A 78 -0.20 13.95 -3.71
N LEU A 79 -0.53 15.19 -4.08
CA LEU A 79 -1.60 15.96 -3.43
C LEU A 79 -2.99 15.37 -3.70
N ALA A 80 -3.12 14.59 -4.78
CA ALA A 80 -4.35 13.87 -5.10
C ALA A 80 -4.61 12.70 -4.13
N ASP A 81 -3.60 12.30 -3.35
CA ASP A 81 -3.65 11.21 -2.37
C ASP A 81 -3.27 11.74 -0.98
N GLU A 82 -3.71 12.95 -0.66
CA GLU A 82 -3.42 13.63 0.60
C GLU A 82 -4.70 14.23 1.18
N ILE A 83 -4.73 14.32 2.50
CA ILE A 83 -5.83 14.94 3.24
C ILE A 83 -5.23 16.02 4.12
N ILE A 84 -5.70 17.25 3.96
CA ILE A 84 -5.16 18.41 4.67
C ILE A 84 -6.31 19.21 5.26
N VAL A 85 -6.26 19.49 6.56
CA VAL A 85 -7.27 20.28 7.27
C VAL A 85 -6.69 21.63 7.64
N PHE A 86 -7.41 22.68 7.25
CA PHE A 86 -7.11 24.07 7.58
C PHE A 86 -8.20 24.58 8.53
N GLY A 87 -8.04 24.37 9.84
CA GLY A 87 -9.05 24.76 10.82
C GLY A 87 -9.32 26.26 10.84
N ARG A 88 -8.28 27.09 10.74
CA ARG A 88 -8.41 28.56 10.62
C ARG A 88 -9.33 29.04 9.49
N THR A 89 -9.28 28.40 8.33
CA THR A 89 -10.11 28.79 7.17
C THR A 89 -11.36 27.92 7.01
N ARG A 90 -11.58 26.96 7.91
CA ARG A 90 -12.66 25.97 7.87
C ARG A 90 -12.75 25.24 6.52
N ARG A 91 -11.60 24.87 5.98
CA ARG A 91 -11.47 24.14 4.71
C ARG A 91 -10.75 22.82 4.91
N VAL A 92 -11.18 21.78 4.21
CA VAL A 92 -10.49 20.49 4.14
C VAL A 92 -10.20 20.16 2.70
N MET A 93 -8.96 19.78 2.40
CA MET A 93 -8.61 19.15 1.14
C MET A 93 -8.67 17.63 1.32
N ILE A 94 -9.45 16.95 0.49
CA ILE A 94 -9.53 15.48 0.48
C ILE A 94 -9.31 15.01 -0.96
N LEU A 95 -8.26 14.20 -1.16
CA LEU A 95 -7.91 13.62 -2.46
C LEU A 95 -7.81 14.67 -3.58
N GLY A 96 -7.15 15.79 -3.28
CA GLY A 96 -6.94 16.91 -4.21
C GLY A 96 -8.16 17.83 -4.44
N LYS A 97 -9.31 17.58 -3.80
CA LYS A 97 -10.49 18.45 -3.88
C LYS A 97 -10.70 19.20 -2.56
N MET A 98 -11.08 20.48 -2.65
CA MET A 98 -11.35 21.32 -1.48
C MET A 98 -12.83 21.26 -1.11
N TYR A 99 -13.10 21.13 0.19
CA TYR A 99 -14.43 21.12 0.81
C TYR A 99 -14.46 22.14 1.95
N SER A 100 -15.64 22.71 2.20
CA SER A 100 -15.92 23.49 3.40
C SER A 100 -16.27 22.55 4.56
N PHE A 101 -16.05 22.99 5.79
CA PHE A 101 -16.48 22.23 6.96
C PHE A 101 -17.98 21.94 6.94
N SER A 102 -18.79 22.90 6.48
CA SER A 102 -20.26 22.79 6.33
C SER A 102 -20.71 21.65 5.42
N ASP A 103 -19.84 21.19 4.52
CA ASP A 103 -20.19 20.22 3.49
C ASP A 103 -20.24 18.80 4.06
N PHE A 104 -19.74 18.58 5.28
CA PHE A 104 -19.70 17.26 5.91
C PHE A 104 -20.96 16.98 6.73
N SER A 105 -21.59 15.82 6.46
CA SER A 105 -22.79 15.36 7.14
C SER A 105 -22.48 14.25 8.16
N SER A 106 -21.75 13.22 7.74
CA SER A 106 -21.41 12.08 8.61
C SER A 106 -20.12 11.42 8.16
N CYS A 107 -19.39 10.80 9.10
CA CYS A 107 -18.18 10.03 8.81
C CYS A 107 -18.26 8.65 9.49
N THR A 108 -17.99 7.60 8.73
CA THR A 108 -17.93 6.21 9.22
C THR A 108 -16.79 5.46 8.54
N TYR A 109 -16.48 4.24 9.00
CA TYR A 109 -15.51 3.37 8.33
C TYR A 109 -16.11 1.97 8.10
N THR A 110 -15.54 1.26 7.13
CA THR A 110 -15.87 -0.14 6.84
C THR A 110 -14.61 -0.97 6.80
N ASP A 111 -14.63 -2.15 7.40
CA ASP A 111 -13.54 -3.14 7.31
C ASP A 111 -13.89 -4.25 6.33
N ASN A 112 -13.14 -4.32 5.22
CA ASN A 112 -13.27 -5.38 4.24
C ASN A 112 -12.30 -6.52 4.54
N GLN A 113 -12.55 -7.22 5.66
CA GLN A 113 -11.71 -8.32 6.11
C GLN A 113 -11.71 -9.50 5.13
N ARG A 114 -10.53 -10.11 4.94
CA ARG A 114 -10.36 -11.38 4.21
C ARG A 114 -9.75 -12.41 5.15
N ILE A 115 -10.40 -13.56 5.27
CA ILE A 115 -9.93 -14.69 6.06
C ILE A 115 -9.36 -15.73 5.08
N LEU A 116 -8.04 -15.92 5.11
CA LEU A 116 -7.39 -17.01 4.38
C LEU A 116 -7.20 -18.18 5.35
N LYS A 117 -7.99 -19.23 5.15
CA LYS A 117 -7.83 -20.50 5.85
C LYS A 117 -6.71 -21.28 5.17
N GLY A 118 -5.60 -21.52 5.88
CA GLY A 118 -4.52 -22.37 5.38
C GLY A 118 -5.04 -23.80 5.14
N GLU A 119 -4.63 -24.43 4.04
CA GLU A 119 -4.91 -25.84 3.76
C GLU A 119 -4.18 -26.72 4.80
N ALA A 120 -4.85 -27.76 5.31
CA ALA A 120 -4.33 -28.63 6.35
C ALA A 120 -3.09 -29.39 5.85
N ALA A 121 -1.89 -28.93 6.22
CA ALA A 121 -0.68 -29.69 5.99
C ALA A 121 -0.66 -30.86 6.98
N PHE A 122 -1.07 -32.04 6.50
CA PHE A 122 -0.91 -33.29 7.23
C PHE A 122 0.57 -33.67 7.26
N VAL A 123 1.29 -33.27 8.32
CA VAL A 123 2.63 -33.79 8.58
C VAL A 123 2.48 -35.06 9.41
N GLY A 124 2.37 -36.20 8.73
CA GLY A 124 2.55 -37.50 9.38
C GLY A 124 4.03 -37.71 9.70
N LYS A 125 4.42 -37.76 10.97
CA LYS A 125 5.71 -38.33 11.36
C LYS A 125 5.63 -39.84 11.18
N LEU A 126 6.26 -40.36 10.13
CA LEU A 126 6.54 -41.78 10.00
C LEU A 126 7.71 -42.09 10.95
N ASN A 127 7.48 -42.88 12.00
CA ASN A 127 8.59 -43.49 12.72
C ASN A 127 9.16 -44.58 11.81
N ASN A 128 10.43 -44.42 11.42
CA ASN A 128 11.18 -45.40 10.64
C ASN A 128 11.40 -46.67 11.47
N SER A 129 10.43 -47.57 11.51
CA SER A 129 10.71 -49.00 11.59
C SER A 129 9.65 -49.72 10.75
N GLU A 130 10.13 -50.29 9.64
CA GLU A 130 9.44 -51.24 8.77
C GLU A 130 8.37 -50.65 7.83
N LEU A 131 8.73 -50.52 6.55
CA LEU A 131 7.79 -50.31 5.45
C LEU A 131 6.98 -51.60 5.22
N PRO A 132 5.63 -51.58 5.25
CA PRO A 132 4.86 -52.62 4.57
C PRO A 132 4.82 -52.33 3.08
N SER A 133 5.29 -53.27 2.28
CA SER A 133 5.21 -53.27 0.81
C SER A 133 3.76 -53.15 0.35
N PHE A 134 3.47 -52.16 -0.50
CA PHE A 134 2.14 -51.93 -1.06
C PHE A 134 1.94 -52.85 -2.27
N SER A 135 1.43 -54.07 -2.05
CA SER A 135 0.86 -54.90 -3.11
C SER A 135 -0.48 -55.46 -2.65
N GLY A 136 -1.57 -55.08 -3.33
CA GLY A 136 -2.85 -55.78 -3.29
C GLY A 136 -3.62 -55.65 -1.97
N LEU A 137 -4.51 -54.68 -1.89
CA LEU A 137 -5.46 -54.55 -0.77
C LEU A 137 -6.62 -55.55 -0.96
N GLU A 138 -6.48 -56.76 -0.41
CA GLU A 138 -7.62 -57.55 0.09
C GLU A 138 -7.73 -57.26 1.60
N PHE A 139 -8.88 -56.76 2.05
CA PHE A 139 -9.09 -56.32 3.42
C PHE A 139 -9.99 -57.31 4.15
N ASP A 140 -9.38 -58.21 4.91
CA ASP A 140 -10.05 -58.92 6.00
C ASP A 140 -9.22 -58.77 7.28
N SER A 141 -9.96 -58.63 8.39
CA SER A 141 -9.51 -58.76 9.78
C SER A 141 -8.76 -57.58 10.44
N TYR A 142 -9.54 -56.84 11.24
CA TYR A 142 -9.25 -56.38 12.61
C TYR A 142 -7.78 -56.35 13.06
N ASN A 143 -7.22 -55.13 13.18
CA ASN A 143 -6.29 -54.76 14.25
C ASN A 143 -6.29 -53.24 14.45
N THR A 144 -6.71 -52.80 15.63
CA THR A 144 -6.91 -51.40 16.02
C THR A 144 -5.57 -50.72 16.34
N THR A 145 -4.96 -50.04 15.37
CA THR A 145 -3.83 -49.14 15.64
C THR A 145 -4.35 -47.76 16.06
N LYS A 146 -4.06 -47.38 17.31
CA LYS A 146 -4.45 -46.10 17.91
C LYS A 146 -3.72 -44.95 17.19
N PHE A 147 -4.43 -44.21 16.36
CA PHE A 147 -3.90 -43.04 15.65
C PHE A 147 -3.98 -41.82 16.57
N GLU A 148 -2.87 -41.40 17.15
CA GLU A 148 -2.83 -40.19 17.97
C GLU A 148 -2.73 -38.96 17.05
N ARG A 149 -3.89 -38.36 16.79
CA ARG A 149 -4.06 -37.21 15.88
C ARG A 149 -3.82 -35.93 16.67
N SER A 150 -2.61 -35.37 16.60
CA SER A 150 -2.39 -33.98 17.02
C SER A 150 -2.75 -33.04 15.87
N SER A 151 -3.86 -32.31 16.03
CA SER A 151 -4.24 -31.23 15.10
C SER A 151 -3.36 -30.02 15.39
N ILE A 152 -2.44 -29.69 14.51
CA ILE A 152 -1.82 -28.36 14.49
C ILE A 152 -2.87 -27.44 13.86
N SER A 153 -3.49 -26.56 14.65
CA SER A 153 -4.44 -25.58 14.11
C SER A 153 -3.70 -24.67 13.13
N ASN A 154 -4.06 -24.73 11.85
CA ASN A 154 -3.60 -23.78 10.87
C ASN A 154 -3.99 -22.37 11.32
N LYS A 155 -3.01 -21.48 11.48
CA LYS A 155 -3.26 -20.07 11.82
C LYS A 155 -4.08 -19.46 10.69
N GLU A 156 -5.31 -19.04 11.00
CA GLU A 156 -6.12 -18.21 10.11
C GLU A 156 -5.39 -16.87 9.92
N ILE A 157 -5.10 -16.50 8.67
CA ILE A 157 -4.53 -15.19 8.36
C ILE A 157 -5.70 -14.25 8.06
N ILE A 158 -6.01 -13.37 9.01
CA ILE A 158 -7.01 -12.32 8.85
C ILE A 158 -6.30 -11.08 8.31
N THR A 159 -6.72 -10.62 7.13
CA THR A 159 -6.23 -9.37 6.52
C THR A 159 -7.31 -8.31 6.58
N HIS A 160 -7.07 -7.23 7.31
CA HIS A 160 -7.97 -6.07 7.39
C HIS A 160 -7.75 -5.09 6.25
N ASN A 161 -8.82 -4.47 5.77
CA ASN A 161 -8.75 -3.43 4.74
C ASN A 161 -9.83 -2.37 4.98
N TYR A 162 -9.44 -1.37 5.76
CA TYR A 162 -10.28 -0.27 6.17
C TYR A 162 -10.47 0.75 5.06
N ASN A 163 -11.70 1.19 4.91
CA ASN A 163 -12.08 2.31 4.07
C ASN A 163 -12.87 3.30 4.92
N LEU A 164 -12.46 4.57 4.90
CA LEU A 164 -13.24 5.64 5.50
C LEU A 164 -14.28 6.13 4.50
N ILE A 165 -15.48 6.39 4.98
CA ILE A 165 -16.64 6.81 4.21
C ILE A 165 -17.13 8.14 4.80
N ILE A 166 -16.98 9.21 4.01
CA ILE A 166 -17.43 10.55 4.38
C ILE A 166 -18.63 10.89 3.51
N LYS A 167 -19.76 11.16 4.14
CA LYS A 167 -20.99 11.60 3.48
C LYS A 167 -21.04 13.13 3.48
N LEU A 168 -21.29 13.70 2.30
CA LEU A 168 -21.51 15.13 2.15
C LEU A 168 -22.98 15.50 2.35
N SER A 169 -23.22 16.75 2.75
CA SER A 169 -24.54 17.33 3.02
C SER A 169 -25.33 17.69 1.75
N ASP A 170 -24.73 17.53 0.57
CA ASP A 170 -25.35 17.87 -0.71
C ASP A 170 -26.61 17.04 -1.01
N SER A 171 -27.54 17.63 -1.75
CA SER A 171 -28.78 16.97 -2.18
C SER A 171 -28.57 15.72 -3.03
N SER A 172 -27.37 15.54 -3.60
CA SER A 172 -26.99 14.36 -4.40
C SER A 172 -26.45 13.19 -3.57
N ALA A 173 -26.41 13.30 -2.24
CA ALA A 173 -25.88 12.27 -1.34
C ALA A 173 -24.47 11.79 -1.73
N SER A 174 -23.60 12.73 -2.11
CA SER A 174 -22.22 12.43 -2.52
C SER A 174 -21.44 11.77 -1.38
N VAL A 175 -20.79 10.64 -1.67
CA VAL A 175 -19.98 9.87 -0.71
C VAL A 175 -18.53 9.84 -1.17
N ILE A 176 -17.62 10.26 -0.30
CA ILE A 176 -16.18 10.16 -0.50
C ILE A 176 -15.70 8.89 0.20
N LYS A 177 -15.03 8.00 -0.55
CA LYS A 177 -14.43 6.77 -0.03
C LYS A 177 -12.91 6.88 -0.06
N ILE A 178 -12.28 6.69 1.09
CA ILE A 178 -10.82 6.84 1.27
C ILE A 178 -10.25 5.49 1.70
N PRO A 179 -9.43 4.84 0.86
CA PRO A 179 -8.78 3.58 1.23
C PRO A 179 -7.62 3.84 2.19
N LEU A 180 -7.67 3.24 3.39
CA LEU A 180 -6.63 3.40 4.43
C LEU A 180 -5.82 2.11 4.67
N GLY A 181 -6.21 1.01 4.03
CA GLY A 181 -5.51 -0.28 4.14
C GLY A 181 -5.70 -0.89 5.52
N SER A 182 -4.66 -1.53 6.07
CA SER A 182 -4.75 -2.27 7.34
C SER A 182 -4.45 -1.43 8.60
N ASN A 183 -4.28 -0.11 8.46
CA ASN A 183 -3.86 0.75 9.57
C ASN A 183 -5.07 1.37 10.28
N MET A 184 -5.45 0.79 11.43
CA MET A 184 -6.58 1.25 12.23
C MET A 184 -6.31 2.60 12.92
N ASP A 185 -5.05 2.89 13.28
CA ASP A 185 -4.70 4.15 13.95
C ASP A 185 -5.00 5.35 13.05
N LYS A 186 -4.62 5.25 11.76
CA LYS A 186 -4.94 6.28 10.75
C LYS A 186 -6.45 6.43 10.52
N VAL A 187 -7.20 5.33 10.62
CA VAL A 187 -8.67 5.36 10.50
C VAL A 187 -9.25 6.15 11.67
N ASN A 188 -8.86 5.81 12.90
CA ASN A 188 -9.35 6.47 14.10
C ASN A 188 -8.98 7.95 14.13
N GLU A 189 -7.72 8.28 13.84
CA GLU A 189 -7.25 9.66 13.79
C GLU A 189 -8.06 10.51 12.80
N LEU A 190 -8.23 10.01 11.56
CA LEU A 190 -9.01 10.74 10.56
C LEU A 190 -10.51 10.79 10.89
N LEU A 191 -11.06 9.71 11.46
CA LEU A 191 -12.45 9.65 11.90
C LEU A 191 -12.72 10.68 13.00
N GLU A 192 -11.84 10.79 13.99
CA GLU A 192 -11.92 11.76 15.08
C GLU A 192 -11.86 13.19 14.56
N VAL A 193 -10.91 13.49 13.66
CA VAL A 193 -10.77 14.82 13.06
C VAL A 193 -12.04 15.23 12.30
N ILE A 194 -12.56 14.36 11.42
CA ILE A 194 -13.77 14.69 10.65
C ILE A 194 -15.01 14.78 11.55
N ASN A 195 -15.15 13.91 12.55
CA ASN A 195 -16.27 13.99 13.50
C ASN A 195 -16.19 15.24 14.38
N SER A 196 -14.99 15.67 14.74
CA SER A 196 -14.78 16.95 15.44
C SER A 196 -15.27 18.12 14.57
N ILE A 197 -14.96 18.11 13.27
CA ILE A 197 -15.44 19.12 12.32
C ILE A 197 -16.97 19.13 12.22
N ILE A 198 -17.60 17.95 12.10
CA ILE A 198 -19.07 17.81 12.01
C ILE A 198 -19.74 18.31 13.29
N SER A 199 -19.20 17.94 14.46
CA SER A 199 -19.77 18.37 15.75
C SER A 199 -19.64 19.87 15.98
N PHE A 200 -18.54 20.49 15.52
CA PHE A 200 -18.36 21.94 15.55
C PHE A 200 -19.44 22.68 14.75
N ASN A 201 -19.85 22.15 13.58
CA ASN A 201 -20.94 22.75 12.79
C ASN A 201 -22.32 22.57 13.42
N SER A 202 -22.48 21.58 14.30
CA SER A 202 -23.77 21.25 14.92
C SER A 202 -24.07 22.11 16.16
N GLN A 203 -23.13 22.95 16.62
CA GLN A 203 -23.40 23.85 17.74
C GLN A 203 -24.29 25.02 17.28
N PRO A 204 -25.43 25.28 17.95
CA PRO A 204 -26.28 26.40 17.62
C PRO A 204 -25.52 27.71 17.88
N ASP A 205 -25.57 28.61 16.90
CA ASP A 205 -25.02 29.95 17.03
C ASP A 205 -25.89 30.75 18.01
N PHE A 206 -25.50 30.77 19.29
CA PHE A 206 -26.20 31.50 20.35
C PHE A 206 -26.22 33.02 20.16
N SER A 207 -25.57 33.55 19.12
CA SER A 207 -25.64 34.97 18.77
C SER A 207 -27.02 35.42 18.28
N GLN A 208 -27.89 34.51 17.81
CA GLN A 208 -29.26 34.85 17.40
C GLN A 208 -30.29 34.87 18.56
N ILE A 209 -29.94 34.36 19.75
CA ILE A 209 -30.87 34.29 20.89
C ILE A 209 -30.90 35.61 21.69
N LYS A 210 -29.93 36.52 21.47
CA LYS A 210 -29.89 37.81 22.18
C LYS A 210 -30.88 38.87 21.67
N GLU A 211 -31.47 38.71 20.48
CA GLU A 211 -32.44 39.69 19.96
C GLU A 211 -33.85 39.51 20.51
N VAL A 212 -34.22 38.32 20.99
CA VAL A 212 -35.61 38.01 21.41
C VAL A 212 -35.92 38.42 22.85
N VAL A 213 -34.90 38.74 23.69
CA VAL A 213 -35.11 39.04 25.13
C VAL A 213 -35.25 40.55 25.42
N SER A 214 -35.29 41.41 24.40
CA SER A 214 -35.37 42.88 24.60
C SER A 214 -36.79 43.48 24.55
N TRP A 215 -37.86 42.67 24.42
CA TRP A 215 -39.25 43.14 24.29
C TRP A 215 -40.14 42.84 25.51
N SER A 216 -39.56 42.80 26.71
CA SER A 216 -40.34 42.62 27.94
C SER A 216 -39.67 43.28 29.15
N SER A 217 -39.51 44.60 29.09
CA SER A 217 -39.27 45.46 30.26
C SER A 217 -39.94 46.80 30.04
#